data_AF-A0A6P1AIX5-F1
#
_entry.id   AF-A0A6P1AIX5-F1
#
_cell.length_a   1.000
_cell.length_b   1.000
_cell.length_c   1.000
_cell.angle_alpha   90.00
_cell.angle_beta   90.00
_cell.angle_gamma   90.00
#
_symmetry.space_group_name_H-M   'P 1'
#
loop_
_entity.id
_entity.type
_entity.pdbx_description
1 polymer ?
#
loop_
_entity_poly.entity_id
_entity_poly.type
_entity_poly.pdbx_seq_one_letter_code
_entity_poly.pdbx_strand_id
1 'polypeptide(L)'
;MYKAIVIVNAEVRETGKIIAASPATEQMVAALKRAIASSSPSRVSVEVVANAALRNPANFERQHPLAEDDKLIYLPLTIDVPENLDFPAKEVFQACKEIKKRRQWVEQKLGYATSYGEEWLGDLWLPIVLTAKGPLYGEVIGEGATPNFYEQPVDFSDRQRQPLYHLAHQLLSSLSSPPAVYLLQFRLRGEEIVFDRLWPFPAAPALASLKVQQPNLFVCQWYCAIGHPILDLTILPHN
;
A
#
# COMPACT_ATOMS: atom_id res chain seq x y z
N MET A 1 0.64 22.78 10.17
CA MET A 1 1.78 21.83 10.10
C MET A 1 1.19 20.44 9.84
N TYR A 2 1.96 19.40 9.48
CA TYR A 2 1.38 18.05 9.29
C TYR A 2 1.76 17.15 10.46
N LYS A 3 0.80 16.33 10.91
CA LYS A 3 1.04 15.20 11.80
C LYS A 3 0.70 13.93 11.04
N ALA A 4 1.70 13.08 10.81
CA ALA A 4 1.54 11.81 10.12
C ALA A 4 1.48 10.66 11.13
N ILE A 5 0.39 9.90 11.11
CA ILE A 5 0.21 8.69 11.92
C ILE A 5 0.44 7.48 11.03
N VAL A 6 1.55 6.78 11.26
CA VAL A 6 1.89 5.53 10.59
C VAL A 6 1.31 4.38 11.39
N ILE A 7 0.35 3.67 10.81
CA ILE A 7 -0.36 2.58 11.50
C ILE A 7 0.27 1.24 11.13
N VAL A 8 0.64 0.45 12.13
CA VAL A 8 1.26 -0.86 11.93
C VAL A 8 0.57 -1.93 12.77
N ASN A 9 0.70 -3.20 12.37
CA ASN A 9 0.49 -4.30 13.31
C ASN A 9 1.74 -4.34 14.21
N ALA A 10 1.57 -4.18 15.51
CA ALA A 10 2.66 -4.19 16.46
C ALA A 10 2.19 -4.65 17.84
N GLU A 11 3.09 -5.28 18.57
CA GLU A 11 2.93 -5.58 19.99
C GLU A 11 3.58 -4.47 20.82
N VAL A 12 2.90 -4.01 21.87
CA VAL A 12 3.43 -3.03 22.81
C VAL A 12 4.11 -3.80 23.95
N ARG A 13 5.44 -3.64 24.14
CA ARG A 13 6.09 -4.12 25.38
C ARG A 13 5.84 -3.15 26.53
N GLU A 14 5.97 -3.64 27.76
CA GLU A 14 5.78 -2.93 29.04
C GLU A 14 6.57 -1.60 29.16
N THR A 15 7.58 -1.36 28.31
CA THR A 15 8.39 -0.13 28.26
C THR A 15 7.85 0.96 27.32
N GLY A 16 6.67 0.77 26.70
CA GLY A 16 6.01 1.77 25.85
C GLY A 16 6.66 1.97 24.47
N LYS A 17 7.75 1.25 24.14
CA LYS A 17 8.32 1.22 22.79
C LYS A 17 7.57 0.21 21.92
N ILE A 18 7.02 0.70 20.80
CA ILE A 18 6.39 -0.12 19.77
C ILE A 18 7.49 -0.90 19.04
N ILE A 19 7.43 -2.23 19.09
CA ILE A 19 8.24 -3.09 18.22
C ILE A 19 7.33 -3.46 17.04
N ALA A 20 7.77 -3.15 15.82
CA ALA A 20 6.99 -3.53 14.65
C ALA A 20 6.85 -5.06 14.60
N ALA A 21 5.69 -5.59 14.17
CA ALA A 21 5.43 -7.03 14.22
C ALA A 21 6.40 -7.89 13.37
N SER A 22 7.19 -7.27 12.47
CA SER A 22 8.18 -7.99 11.65
C SER A 22 9.31 -7.09 11.16
N PRO A 23 10.49 -7.66 10.79
CA PRO A 23 11.59 -6.91 10.17
C PRO A 23 11.17 -6.15 8.90
N ALA A 24 10.26 -6.72 8.10
CA ALA A 24 9.70 -6.04 6.93
C ALA A 24 8.91 -4.79 7.34
N THR A 25 8.13 -4.87 8.42
CA THR A 25 7.38 -3.70 8.94
C THR A 25 8.32 -2.60 9.41
N GLU A 26 9.42 -2.94 10.08
CA GLU A 26 10.44 -1.94 10.46
C GLU A 26 11.03 -1.23 9.24
N GLN A 27 11.35 -1.99 8.18
CA GLN A 27 11.85 -1.42 6.93
C GLN A 27 10.83 -0.53 6.23
N MET A 28 9.55 -0.94 6.18
CA MET A 28 8.48 -0.13 5.61
C MET A 28 8.30 1.20 6.38
N VAL A 29 8.31 1.14 7.72
CA VAL A 29 8.23 2.34 8.57
C VAL A 29 9.43 3.25 8.35
N ALA A 30 10.65 2.69 8.29
CA ALA A 30 11.86 3.46 8.05
C ALA A 30 11.86 4.11 6.65
N ALA A 31 11.41 3.38 5.63
CA ALA A 31 11.26 3.89 4.27
C ALA A 31 10.26 5.05 4.20
N LEU A 32 9.09 4.89 4.83
CA LEU A 32 8.07 5.94 4.85
C LEU A 32 8.53 7.17 5.64
N LYS A 33 9.18 6.99 6.80
CA LYS A 33 9.78 8.10 7.56
C LYS A 33 10.81 8.86 6.71
N ARG A 34 11.65 8.14 5.97
CA ARG A 34 12.63 8.76 5.06
C ARG A 34 11.92 9.53 3.94
N ALA A 35 10.90 8.95 3.33
CA ALA A 35 10.11 9.60 2.28
C ALA A 35 9.46 10.90 2.76
N ILE A 36 8.87 10.89 3.96
CA ILE A 36 8.31 12.09 4.60
C ILE A 36 9.44 13.11 4.84
N ALA A 37 10.55 12.70 5.46
CA ALA A 37 11.64 13.61 5.80
C ALA A 37 12.30 14.26 4.57
N SER A 38 12.48 13.51 3.47
CA SER A 38 13.15 14.01 2.26
C SER A 38 12.26 14.86 1.36
N SER A 39 10.94 14.81 1.55
CA SER A 39 9.98 15.27 0.53
C SER A 39 8.83 16.08 1.13
N SER A 40 8.99 16.58 2.36
CA SER A 40 7.98 17.42 3.01
C SER A 40 8.26 18.90 2.78
N PRO A 41 7.30 19.67 2.24
CA PRO A 41 7.44 21.12 2.06
C PRO A 41 7.36 21.90 3.39
N SER A 42 7.02 21.22 4.49
CA SER A 42 6.83 21.80 5.81
C SER A 42 7.28 20.82 6.89
N ARG A 43 7.42 21.30 8.13
CA ARG A 43 7.70 20.41 9.27
C ARG A 43 6.58 19.38 9.41
N VAL A 44 6.94 18.11 9.49
CA VAL A 44 6.01 16.99 9.72
C VAL A 44 6.46 16.23 10.95
N SER A 45 5.57 16.08 11.93
CA SER A 45 5.77 15.13 13.02
C SER A 45 5.28 13.75 12.56
N VAL A 46 6.11 12.73 12.77
CA VAL A 46 5.76 11.34 12.39
C VAL A 46 5.67 10.51 13.65
N GLU A 47 4.52 9.90 13.85
CA GLU A 47 4.25 9.00 14.96
C GLU A 47 3.85 7.63 14.43
N VAL A 48 4.39 6.58 15.04
CA VAL A 48 4.08 5.20 14.68
C VAL A 48 3.16 4.67 15.76
N VAL A 49 2.05 4.06 15.38
CA VAL A 49 1.00 3.62 16.29
C VAL A 49 0.61 2.18 15.94
N ALA A 50 0.48 1.33 16.96
CA ALA A 50 -0.07 0.00 16.79
C ALA A 50 -1.58 0.08 16.50
N ASN A 51 -2.07 -0.70 15.54
CA ASN A 51 -3.49 -0.71 15.17
C ASN A 51 -4.44 -0.95 16.37
N ALA A 52 -4.00 -1.72 17.37
CA ALA A 52 -4.73 -1.97 18.61
C ALA A 52 -5.01 -0.70 19.42
N ALA A 53 -4.10 0.28 19.43
CA ALA A 53 -4.27 1.54 20.16
C ALA A 53 -5.38 2.41 19.56
N LEU A 54 -5.67 2.24 18.27
CA LEU A 54 -6.69 3.00 17.52
C LEU A 54 -8.10 2.45 17.72
N ARG A 55 -8.28 1.31 18.39
CA ARG A 55 -9.61 0.73 18.65
C ARG A 55 -10.45 1.58 19.60
N ASN A 56 -9.83 2.47 20.38
CA ASN A 56 -10.52 3.45 21.22
C ASN A 56 -10.14 4.88 20.80
N PRO A 57 -10.87 5.48 19.83
CA PRO A 57 -10.58 6.80 19.28
C PRO A 57 -10.50 7.89 20.36
N ALA A 58 -11.41 7.88 21.34
CA ALA A 58 -11.43 8.85 22.43
C ALA A 58 -10.21 8.77 23.35
N ASN A 59 -9.58 7.60 23.47
CA ASN A 59 -8.32 7.47 24.20
C ASN A 59 -7.14 7.89 23.32
N PHE A 60 -7.16 7.51 22.04
CA PHE A 60 -6.15 7.89 21.07
C PHE A 60 -6.04 9.41 20.92
N GLU A 61 -7.15 10.12 20.72
CA GLU A 61 -7.17 11.59 20.61
C GLU A 61 -6.60 12.29 21.84
N ARG A 62 -6.88 11.76 23.04
CA ARG A 62 -6.33 12.29 24.31
C ARG A 62 -4.83 12.09 24.42
N GLN A 63 -4.31 10.96 23.95
CA GLN A 63 -2.87 10.65 23.99
C GLN A 63 -2.10 11.36 22.87
N HIS A 64 -2.79 11.70 21.78
CA HIS A 64 -2.20 12.25 20.57
C HIS A 64 -2.88 13.56 20.14
N PRO A 65 -2.92 14.59 21.02
CA PRO A 65 -3.59 15.85 20.70
C PRO A 65 -3.03 16.47 19.41
N LEU A 66 -3.93 17.08 18.65
CA LEU A 66 -3.61 17.90 17.49
C LEU A 66 -3.53 19.36 17.92
N ALA A 67 -2.52 20.08 17.46
CA ALA A 67 -2.55 21.53 17.52
C ALA A 67 -3.64 22.06 16.57
N GLU A 68 -4.21 23.23 16.84
CA GLU A 68 -5.31 23.80 16.03
C GLU A 68 -4.97 23.92 14.52
N ASP A 69 -3.69 24.11 14.18
CA ASP A 69 -3.22 24.27 12.79
C ASP A 69 -2.64 22.97 12.18
N ASP A 70 -2.72 21.84 12.88
CA ASP A 70 -2.17 20.57 12.40
C ASP A 70 -3.17 19.80 11.54
N LYS A 71 -2.74 19.48 10.31
CA LYS A 71 -3.45 18.55 9.44
C LYS A 71 -2.99 17.12 9.75
N LEU A 72 -3.93 16.30 10.20
CA LEU A 72 -3.70 14.89 10.48
C LEU A 72 -3.74 14.06 9.19
N ILE A 73 -2.73 13.22 8.99
CA ILE A 73 -2.64 12.28 7.86
C ILE A 73 -2.44 10.88 8.41
N TYR A 74 -3.34 9.96 8.04
CA TYR A 74 -3.19 8.54 8.33
C TYR A 74 -2.47 7.83 7.19
N LEU A 75 -1.43 7.08 7.52
CA LEU A 75 -0.63 6.29 6.58
C LEU A 75 -0.58 4.84 7.06
N PRO A 76 -1.64 4.04 6.81
CA PRO A 76 -1.63 2.66 7.21
C PRO A 76 -0.59 1.84 6.44
N LEU A 77 0.18 1.04 7.15
CA LEU A 77 1.08 0.00 6.60
C LEU A 77 0.58 -1.40 7.00
N THR A 78 -0.73 -1.52 7.23
CA THR A 78 -1.42 -2.76 7.57
C THR A 78 -2.83 -2.73 7.02
N ILE A 79 -3.35 -3.90 6.62
CA ILE A 79 -4.75 -4.06 6.21
C ILE A 79 -5.71 -4.07 7.42
N ASP A 80 -5.20 -4.38 8.61
CA ASP A 80 -6.02 -4.50 9.83
C ASP A 80 -6.21 -3.14 10.53
N VAL A 81 -6.75 -2.17 9.79
CA VAL A 81 -7.14 -0.87 10.34
C VAL A 81 -8.49 -1.00 11.04
N PRO A 82 -8.68 -0.43 12.25
CA PRO A 82 -9.96 -0.50 12.94
C PRO A 82 -11.11 0.14 12.15
N GLU A 83 -12.27 -0.52 12.14
CA GLU A 83 -13.48 -0.08 11.42
C GLU A 83 -14.06 1.24 11.94
N ASN A 84 -13.74 1.61 13.18
CA ASN A 84 -14.17 2.86 13.79
C ASN A 84 -13.20 4.02 13.55
N LEU A 85 -12.03 3.79 12.95
CA LEU A 85 -11.15 4.87 12.55
C LEU A 85 -11.75 5.57 11.33
N ASP A 86 -11.91 6.89 11.43
CA ASP A 86 -12.39 7.71 10.33
C ASP A 86 -11.21 8.34 9.59
N PHE A 87 -11.07 8.01 8.30
CA PHE A 87 -10.01 8.52 7.44
C PHE A 87 -10.40 8.36 5.96
N PRO A 88 -9.82 9.15 5.02
CA PRO A 88 -10.31 9.23 3.65
C PRO A 88 -10.37 7.93 2.84
N ALA A 89 -9.58 6.91 3.19
CA ALA A 89 -9.52 5.64 2.46
C ALA A 89 -10.19 4.48 3.21
N LYS A 90 -10.97 4.76 4.27
CA LYS A 90 -11.60 3.77 5.14
C LYS A 90 -12.36 2.70 4.38
N GLU A 91 -13.26 3.09 3.48
CA GLU A 91 -14.13 2.19 2.71
C GLU A 91 -13.31 1.25 1.84
N VAL A 92 -12.21 1.74 1.27
CA VAL A 92 -11.30 0.95 0.44
C VAL A 92 -10.56 -0.09 1.29
N PHE A 93 -10.08 0.29 2.47
CA PHE A 93 -9.45 -0.65 3.40
C PHE A 93 -10.42 -1.76 3.81
N GLN A 94 -11.67 -1.42 4.14
CA GLN A 94 -12.69 -2.41 4.49
C GLN A 94 -13.02 -3.33 3.31
N ALA A 95 -13.17 -2.76 2.11
CA ALA A 95 -13.41 -3.55 0.91
C ALA A 95 -12.25 -4.50 0.60
N CYS A 96 -11.00 -4.07 0.76
CA CYS A 96 -9.82 -4.90 0.55
C CYS A 96 -9.63 -5.99 1.62
N LYS A 97 -10.11 -5.76 2.86
CA LYS A 97 -10.12 -6.77 3.93
C LYS A 97 -11.08 -7.92 3.62
N GLU A 98 -12.17 -7.64 2.91
CA GLU A 98 -13.18 -8.60 2.46
C GLU A 98 -12.76 -9.39 1.21
N ILE A 99 -11.62 -10.11 1.31
CA ILE A 99 -10.95 -10.79 0.18
C ILE A 99 -11.91 -11.66 -0.63
N LYS A 100 -12.74 -12.48 0.03
CA LYS A 100 -13.71 -13.36 -0.66
C LYS A 100 -14.70 -12.57 -1.52
N LYS A 101 -15.25 -11.48 -0.98
CA LYS A 101 -16.18 -10.62 -1.72
C LYS A 101 -15.50 -9.94 -2.91
N ARG A 102 -14.24 -9.52 -2.76
CA ARG A 102 -13.47 -8.90 -3.85
C ARG A 102 -13.16 -9.88 -4.97
N ARG A 103 -12.71 -11.09 -4.63
CA ARG A 103 -12.47 -12.16 -5.61
C ARG A 103 -13.75 -12.50 -6.38
N GLN A 104 -14.86 -12.72 -5.68
CA GLN A 104 -16.17 -12.96 -6.32
C GLN A 104 -16.58 -11.82 -7.25
N TRP A 105 -16.36 -10.56 -6.84
CA TRP A 105 -16.67 -9.42 -7.69
C TRP A 105 -15.80 -9.41 -8.96
N VAL A 106 -14.49 -9.65 -8.85
CA VAL A 106 -13.57 -9.71 -10.00
C VAL A 106 -13.98 -10.82 -10.96
N GLU A 107 -14.27 -12.02 -10.45
CA GLU A 107 -14.72 -13.15 -11.26
C GLU A 107 -16.04 -12.84 -11.99
N GLN A 108 -17.04 -12.36 -11.26
CA GLN A 108 -18.39 -12.14 -11.82
C GLN A 108 -18.50 -10.92 -12.73
N LYS A 109 -17.73 -9.85 -12.47
CA LYS A 109 -17.85 -8.59 -13.20
C LYS A 109 -16.81 -8.42 -14.30
N LEU A 110 -15.63 -8.99 -14.11
CA LEU A 110 -14.50 -8.81 -15.03
C LEU A 110 -14.10 -10.12 -15.73
N GLY A 111 -14.58 -11.28 -15.27
CA GLY A 111 -14.30 -12.57 -15.90
C GLY A 111 -12.87 -13.08 -15.69
N TYR A 112 -12.12 -12.53 -14.73
CA TYR A 112 -10.78 -13.03 -14.38
C TYR A 112 -10.86 -14.20 -13.42
N ALA A 113 -9.95 -15.16 -13.57
CA ALA A 113 -9.72 -16.19 -12.59
C ALA A 113 -9.30 -15.57 -11.25
N THR A 114 -9.64 -16.22 -10.14
CA THR A 114 -9.25 -15.78 -8.80
C THR A 114 -8.70 -16.92 -7.96
N SER A 115 -7.87 -16.58 -6.97
CA SER A 115 -7.29 -17.58 -6.08
C SER A 115 -8.36 -18.25 -5.20
N TYR A 116 -8.33 -19.59 -5.12
CA TYR A 116 -9.15 -20.36 -4.20
C TYR A 116 -8.29 -20.94 -3.06
N GLY A 117 -8.68 -20.70 -1.81
CA GLY A 117 -7.93 -21.18 -0.64
C GLY A 117 -6.52 -20.59 -0.52
N GLU A 118 -5.66 -21.29 0.23
CA GLU A 118 -4.26 -20.90 0.48
C GLU A 118 -3.27 -21.49 -0.54
N GLU A 119 -3.70 -22.44 -1.36
CA GLU A 119 -2.84 -23.16 -2.32
C GLU A 119 -2.48 -22.33 -3.57
N TRP A 120 -3.15 -21.19 -3.77
CA TRP A 120 -3.03 -20.36 -4.97
C TRP A 120 -2.78 -18.88 -4.65
N LEU A 121 -2.01 -18.58 -3.61
CA LEU A 121 -1.65 -17.19 -3.30
C LEU A 121 -0.84 -16.57 -4.45
N GLY A 122 -1.06 -15.27 -4.67
CA GLY A 122 -0.33 -14.51 -5.68
C GLY A 122 1.11 -14.30 -5.25
N ASP A 123 2.05 -14.52 -6.16
CA ASP A 123 3.50 -14.37 -6.01
C ASP A 123 4.03 -13.15 -6.78
N LEU A 124 3.13 -12.37 -7.38
CA LEU A 124 3.40 -11.18 -8.17
C LEU A 124 2.55 -10.01 -7.70
N TRP A 125 3.10 -8.80 -7.80
CA TRP A 125 2.42 -7.55 -7.46
C TRP A 125 2.61 -6.53 -8.57
N LEU A 126 1.52 -5.97 -9.07
CA LEU A 126 1.57 -4.76 -9.90
C LEU A 126 1.47 -3.54 -8.98
N PRO A 127 2.51 -2.69 -8.92
CA PRO A 127 2.41 -1.40 -8.26
C PRO A 127 1.54 -0.44 -9.06
N ILE A 128 0.62 0.23 -8.38
CA ILE A 128 -0.26 1.22 -8.96
C ILE A 128 -0.19 2.47 -8.10
N VAL A 129 0.26 3.58 -8.67
CA VAL A 129 0.22 4.89 -8.04
C VAL A 129 -0.98 5.62 -8.60
N LEU A 130 -2.09 5.61 -7.86
CA LEU A 130 -3.30 6.30 -8.28
C LEU A 130 -3.16 7.78 -7.96
N THR A 131 -3.26 8.62 -8.99
CA THR A 131 -3.24 10.09 -8.87
C THR A 131 -4.60 10.67 -9.23
N ALA A 132 -4.79 11.98 -9.02
CA ALA A 132 -5.98 12.68 -9.48
C ALA A 132 -6.19 12.63 -11.02
N LYS A 133 -5.12 12.36 -11.80
CA LYS A 133 -5.19 12.25 -13.27
C LYS A 133 -5.43 10.81 -13.74
N GLY A 134 -5.33 9.83 -12.86
CA GLY A 134 -5.39 8.41 -13.18
C GLY A 134 -4.21 7.61 -12.64
N PRO A 135 -4.19 6.30 -12.90
CA PRO A 135 -3.16 5.39 -12.41
C PRO A 135 -1.86 5.53 -13.21
N LEU A 136 -0.73 5.57 -12.49
CA LEU A 136 0.59 5.27 -13.03
C LEU A 136 0.93 3.83 -12.62
N TYR A 137 1.29 3.00 -13.59
CA TYR A 137 1.64 1.60 -13.36
C TYR A 137 3.15 1.46 -13.24
N GLY A 138 3.61 0.88 -12.14
CA GLY A 138 5.01 0.51 -11.97
C GLY A 138 5.32 -0.83 -12.66
N GLU A 139 6.61 -1.14 -12.77
CA GLU A 139 7.05 -2.47 -13.16
C GLU A 139 6.65 -3.51 -12.10
N VAL A 140 6.29 -4.72 -12.55
CA VAL A 140 5.83 -5.81 -11.67
C VAL A 140 6.92 -6.17 -10.67
N ILE A 141 6.50 -6.46 -9.44
CA ILE A 141 7.33 -6.97 -8.35
C ILE A 141 7.04 -8.46 -8.21
N GLY A 142 8.06 -9.29 -8.14
CA GLY A 142 7.93 -10.72 -7.87
C GLY A 142 8.46 -11.10 -6.50
N GLU A 143 7.95 -12.19 -5.94
CA GLU A 143 8.63 -12.89 -4.85
C GLU A 143 9.83 -13.63 -5.44
N GLY A 144 11.01 -13.35 -4.91
CA GLY A 144 12.26 -13.97 -5.36
C GLY A 144 12.45 -15.37 -4.78
N ALA A 145 13.68 -15.88 -4.86
CA ALA A 145 13.99 -17.27 -4.53
C ALA A 145 13.77 -17.64 -3.05
N THR A 146 13.67 -16.66 -2.15
CA THR A 146 13.43 -16.87 -0.72
C THR A 146 12.17 -16.12 -0.27
N PRO A 147 11.38 -16.70 0.66
CA PRO A 147 10.16 -16.04 1.14
C PRO A 147 10.44 -14.65 1.70
N ASN A 148 9.59 -13.67 1.36
CA ASN A 148 9.76 -12.25 1.72
C ASN A 148 10.99 -11.56 1.12
N PHE A 149 11.63 -12.15 0.11
CA PHE A 149 12.56 -11.46 -0.76
C PHE A 149 11.81 -11.00 -2.01
N TYR A 150 11.95 -9.74 -2.39
CA TYR A 150 11.17 -9.15 -3.48
C TYR A 150 12.08 -8.54 -4.52
N GLU A 151 11.76 -8.79 -5.79
CA GLU A 151 12.55 -8.35 -6.94
C GLU A 151 11.70 -7.48 -7.86
N GLN A 152 12.29 -6.40 -8.37
CA GLN A 152 11.68 -5.48 -9.32
C GLN A 152 12.78 -4.95 -10.26
N PRO A 153 12.58 -4.93 -11.58
CA PRO A 153 11.36 -5.33 -12.31
C PRO A 153 11.27 -6.84 -12.57
N VAL A 154 10.04 -7.36 -12.68
CA VAL A 154 9.74 -8.61 -13.37
C VAL A 154 9.19 -8.27 -14.74
N ASP A 155 9.88 -8.73 -15.79
CA ASP A 155 9.55 -8.38 -17.16
C ASP A 155 8.24 -9.02 -17.62
N PHE A 156 7.33 -8.16 -18.07
CA PHE A 156 6.05 -8.54 -18.67
C PHE A 156 5.96 -7.98 -20.08
N SER A 157 5.45 -8.79 -21.02
CA SER A 157 5.12 -8.33 -22.37
C SER A 157 3.87 -7.42 -22.36
N ASP A 158 3.70 -6.59 -23.38
CA ASP A 158 2.51 -5.73 -23.52
C ASP A 158 1.20 -6.52 -23.51
N ARG A 159 1.21 -7.72 -24.08
CA ARG A 159 0.06 -8.63 -24.10
C ARG A 159 -0.35 -9.10 -22.69
N GLN A 160 0.60 -9.17 -21.76
CA GLN A 160 0.33 -9.47 -20.34
C GLN A 160 0.01 -8.20 -19.55
N ARG A 161 0.65 -7.06 -19.86
CA ARG A 161 0.44 -5.78 -19.17
C ARG A 161 -0.97 -5.22 -19.39
N GLN A 162 -1.47 -5.22 -20.62
CA GLN A 162 -2.76 -4.59 -20.94
C GLN A 162 -3.95 -5.19 -20.15
N PRO A 163 -4.14 -6.52 -20.10
CA PRO A 163 -5.19 -7.11 -19.27
C PRO A 163 -4.99 -6.83 -17.78
N LEU A 164 -3.74 -6.75 -17.31
CA LEU A 164 -3.45 -6.46 -15.91
C LEU A 164 -3.80 -5.01 -15.54
N TYR A 165 -3.49 -4.06 -16.43
CA TYR A 165 -3.85 -2.64 -16.27
C TYR A 165 -5.37 -2.45 -16.33
N HIS A 166 -6.05 -3.18 -17.22
CA HIS A 166 -7.51 -3.20 -17.27
C HIS A 166 -8.11 -3.67 -15.94
N LEU A 167 -7.66 -4.81 -15.42
CA LEU A 167 -8.10 -5.34 -14.12
C LEU A 167 -7.87 -4.31 -12.99
N ALA A 168 -6.66 -3.76 -12.90
CA ALA A 168 -6.31 -2.76 -11.91
C ALA A 168 -7.23 -1.53 -11.99
N HIS A 169 -7.42 -0.98 -13.18
CA HIS A 169 -8.25 0.20 -13.42
C HIS A 169 -9.70 -0.04 -13.00
N GLN A 170 -10.30 -1.15 -13.46
CA GLN A 170 -11.69 -1.49 -13.14
C GLN A 170 -11.89 -1.73 -11.64
N LEU A 171 -10.94 -2.41 -11.00
CA LEU A 171 -11.00 -2.68 -9.57
C LEU A 171 -10.94 -1.39 -8.75
N LEU A 172 -9.99 -0.50 -9.01
CA LEU A 172 -9.86 0.78 -8.30
C LEU A 172 -11.05 1.71 -8.56
N SER A 173 -11.56 1.74 -9.79
CA SER A 173 -12.76 2.50 -10.14
C SER A 173 -13.98 1.99 -9.38
N SER A 174 -14.15 0.68 -9.24
CA SER A 174 -15.28 0.08 -8.51
C SER A 174 -15.28 0.42 -7.03
N LEU A 175 -14.11 0.73 -6.46
CA LEU A 175 -13.90 1.09 -5.07
C LEU A 175 -13.95 2.60 -4.84
N SER A 176 -14.09 3.42 -5.89
CA SER A 176 -13.91 4.87 -5.82
C SER A 176 -12.60 5.24 -5.10
N SER A 177 -11.53 4.51 -5.42
CA SER A 177 -10.27 4.60 -4.70
C SER A 177 -9.68 6.02 -4.72
N PRO A 178 -9.29 6.58 -3.57
CA PRO A 178 -8.62 7.88 -3.52
C PRO A 178 -7.18 7.78 -4.02
N PRO A 179 -6.51 8.92 -4.31
CA PRO A 179 -5.08 8.91 -4.62
C PRO A 179 -4.25 8.27 -3.52
N ALA A 180 -3.53 7.20 -3.86
CA ALA A 180 -2.66 6.44 -2.96
C ALA A 180 -1.81 5.45 -3.77
N VAL A 181 -0.94 4.72 -3.08
CA VAL A 181 -0.27 3.55 -3.64
C VAL A 181 -1.08 2.30 -3.34
N TYR A 182 -1.28 1.51 -4.38
CA TYR A 182 -1.93 0.21 -4.34
C TYR A 182 -0.98 -0.86 -4.87
N LEU A 183 -1.08 -2.07 -4.34
CA LEU A 183 -0.45 -3.25 -4.92
C LEU A 183 -1.53 -4.26 -5.29
N LEU A 184 -1.69 -4.53 -6.59
CA LEU A 184 -2.54 -5.60 -7.07
C LEU A 184 -1.74 -6.91 -7.02
N GLN A 185 -2.10 -7.81 -6.10
CA GLN A 185 -1.47 -9.12 -5.97
C GLN A 185 -2.17 -10.14 -6.87
N PHE A 186 -1.37 -10.87 -7.64
CA PHE A 186 -1.86 -11.84 -8.61
C PHE A 186 -0.79 -12.94 -8.83
N ARG A 187 -1.13 -13.90 -9.67
CA ARG A 187 -0.16 -14.81 -10.27
C ARG A 187 -0.52 -15.10 -11.72
N LEU A 188 0.40 -15.73 -12.45
CA LEU A 188 0.14 -16.25 -13.79
C LEU A 188 -0.06 -17.76 -13.78
N ARG A 189 -1.09 -18.24 -14.47
CA ARG A 189 -1.26 -19.65 -14.82
C ARG A 189 -1.14 -19.79 -16.34
N GLY A 190 0.09 -20.01 -16.81
CA GLY A 190 0.40 -19.81 -18.23
C GLY A 190 0.31 -18.32 -18.55
N GLU A 191 -0.58 -17.93 -19.48
CA GLU A 191 -0.85 -16.52 -19.79
C GLU A 191 -2.04 -15.93 -19.00
N GLU A 192 -2.77 -16.75 -18.24
CA GLU A 192 -3.96 -16.31 -17.52
C GLU A 192 -3.61 -15.60 -16.21
N ILE A 193 -4.18 -14.40 -16.00
CA ILE A 193 -4.06 -13.66 -14.75
C ILE A 193 -5.03 -14.23 -13.73
N VAL A 194 -4.50 -14.66 -12.58
CA VAL A 194 -5.28 -15.09 -11.43
C VAL A 194 -5.17 -14.04 -10.34
N PHE A 195 -6.27 -13.33 -10.08
CA PHE A 195 -6.35 -12.28 -9.06
C PHE A 195 -6.39 -12.87 -7.64
N ASP A 196 -5.52 -12.38 -6.75
CA ASP A 196 -5.54 -12.74 -5.33
C ASP A 196 -6.24 -11.64 -4.51
N ARG A 197 -5.63 -10.44 -4.45
CA ARG A 197 -6.09 -9.35 -3.59
C ARG A 197 -5.53 -8.00 -4.01
N LEU A 198 -6.11 -6.95 -3.43
CA LEU A 198 -5.62 -5.59 -3.57
C LEU A 198 -5.14 -5.07 -2.19
N TRP A 199 -3.93 -4.55 -2.15
CA TRP A 199 -3.39 -3.86 -0.97
C TRP A 199 -3.55 -2.35 -1.14
N PRO A 200 -4.24 -1.65 -0.23
CA PRO A 200 -4.46 -0.20 -0.33
C PRO A 200 -3.34 0.64 0.32
N PHE A 201 -2.12 0.11 0.30
CA PHE A 201 -0.91 0.74 0.84
C PHE A 201 0.34 0.06 0.26
N PRO A 202 1.54 0.68 0.35
CA PRO A 202 2.79 0.04 -0.03
C PRO A 202 3.16 -1.07 0.98
N ALA A 203 2.64 -2.27 0.79
CA ALA A 203 2.94 -3.45 1.61
C ALA A 203 4.39 -3.93 1.40
N ALA A 204 4.79 -5.01 2.09
CA ALA A 204 6.18 -5.49 2.08
C ALA A 204 6.84 -5.60 0.69
N PRO A 205 6.16 -6.06 -0.39
CA PRO A 205 6.75 -6.07 -1.73
C PRO A 205 7.25 -4.71 -2.21
N ALA A 206 6.64 -3.61 -1.78
CA ALA A 206 7.04 -2.26 -2.16
C ALA A 206 8.46 -1.89 -1.74
N LEU A 207 9.08 -2.64 -0.81
CA LEU A 207 10.49 -2.48 -0.44
C LEU A 207 11.44 -2.69 -1.63
N ALA A 208 11.06 -3.51 -2.62
CA ALA A 208 11.84 -3.71 -3.83
C ALA A 208 12.12 -2.39 -4.55
N SER A 209 11.18 -1.43 -4.50
CA SER A 209 11.29 -0.14 -5.19
C SER A 209 12.40 0.78 -4.66
N LEU A 210 12.91 0.56 -3.43
CA LEU A 210 13.76 1.53 -2.72
C LEU A 210 15.07 1.89 -3.44
N LYS A 211 15.62 1.00 -4.25
CA LYS A 211 16.90 1.19 -4.95
C LYS A 211 16.81 1.06 -6.46
N VAL A 212 15.63 0.74 -6.99
CA VAL A 212 15.42 0.43 -8.40
C VAL A 212 14.44 1.39 -9.06
N GLN A 213 13.66 2.16 -8.30
CA GLN A 213 12.65 3.06 -8.85
C GLN A 213 12.73 4.46 -8.21
N GLN A 214 12.56 5.50 -9.01
CA GLN A 214 12.44 6.88 -8.56
C GLN A 214 11.21 7.58 -9.17
N PRO A 215 10.31 8.18 -8.34
CA PRO A 215 10.23 8.03 -6.89
C PRO A 215 9.90 6.57 -6.50
N ASN A 216 10.43 6.11 -5.36
CA ASN A 216 10.02 4.81 -4.81
C ASN A 216 8.58 4.86 -4.30
N LEU A 217 7.99 3.70 -4.04
CA LEU A 217 6.57 3.59 -3.71
C LEU A 217 6.20 4.24 -2.36
N PHE A 218 7.12 4.35 -1.41
CA PHE A 218 6.87 5.05 -0.14
C PHE A 218 6.87 6.58 -0.31
N VAL A 219 7.70 7.10 -1.22
CA VAL A 219 7.66 8.51 -1.65
C VAL A 219 6.36 8.80 -2.38
N CYS A 220 5.94 7.91 -3.28
CA CYS A 220 4.66 8.04 -3.97
C CYS A 220 3.48 8.08 -2.99
N GLN A 221 3.47 7.20 -1.98
CA GLN A 221 2.42 7.19 -0.96
C GLN A 221 2.34 8.51 -0.21
N TRP A 222 3.49 9.09 0.16
CA TRP A 222 3.53 10.38 0.81
C TRP A 222 3.04 11.51 -0.11
N TYR A 223 3.49 11.53 -1.36
CA TYR A 223 3.05 12.50 -2.35
C TYR A 223 1.55 12.46 -2.60
N CYS A 224 0.96 11.26 -2.74
CA CYS A 224 -0.49 11.13 -2.83
C CYS A 224 -1.20 11.70 -1.59
N ALA A 225 -0.68 11.41 -0.39
CA ALA A 225 -1.29 11.85 0.86
C ALA A 225 -1.30 13.38 1.06
N ILE A 226 -0.33 14.10 0.49
CA ILE A 226 -0.26 15.57 0.53
C ILE A 226 -0.69 16.26 -0.77
N GLY A 227 -1.17 15.50 -1.77
CA GLY A 227 -1.56 16.03 -3.08
C GLY A 227 -0.40 16.57 -3.92
N HIS A 228 0.83 16.09 -3.69
CA HIS A 228 1.99 16.45 -4.50
C HIS A 228 1.93 15.72 -5.85
N PRO A 229 2.26 16.38 -6.98
CA PRO A 229 2.24 15.75 -8.28
C PRO A 229 3.27 14.62 -8.39
N ILE A 230 2.88 13.53 -9.05
CA ILE A 230 3.75 12.43 -9.47
C ILE A 230 3.65 12.37 -10.98
N LEU A 231 4.77 12.57 -11.67
CA LEU A 231 4.79 12.69 -13.14
C LEU A 231 5.08 11.36 -13.80
N ASP A 232 6.00 10.57 -13.23
CA ASP A 232 6.45 9.31 -13.80
C ASP A 232 7.03 8.40 -12.70
N LEU A 233 7.17 7.11 -13.01
CA LEU A 233 7.84 6.08 -12.21
C LEU A 233 9.02 5.54 -13.02
N THR A 234 10.22 6.07 -12.78
CA THR A 234 11.41 5.72 -13.56
C THR A 234 12.18 4.58 -12.90
N ILE A 235 12.50 3.53 -13.66
CA ILE A 235 13.43 2.49 -13.23
C ILE A 235 14.87 2.99 -13.39
N LEU A 236 15.67 2.86 -12.33
CA LEU A 236 17.07 3.26 -12.32
C LEU A 236 17.92 2.20 -13.05
N PRO A 237 18.90 2.60 -13.87
CA PRO A 237 19.86 1.66 -14.45
C PRO A 237 20.59 0.91 -13.33
N HIS A 238 20.79 -0.40 -13.49
CA HIS A 238 21.68 -1.15 -12.61
C HIS A 238 23.11 -0.60 -12.75
N ASN A 239 23.69 -0.10 -11.65
CA ASN A 239 25.11 0.24 -11.56
C ASN A 239 25.95 -1.00 -11.28
#